data_AF-A0A0F8X760-F1
#
_entry.id   AF-A0A0F8X760-F1
#
_cell.length_a   1.000
_cell.length_b   1.000
_cell.length_c   1.000
_cell.angle_alpha   90.00
_cell.angle_beta   90.00
_cell.angle_gamma   90.00
#
_symmetry.space_group_name_H-M   'P 1'
#
loop_
_entity.id
_entity.type
_entity.pdbx_description
1 polymer ?
#
loop_
_entity_poly.entity_id
_entity_poly.type
_entity_poly.pdbx_seq_one_letter_code
_entity_poly.pdbx_strand_id
1 'polypeptide(L)'
;MSLFDYNASKALADYPFYALIMAAMRQADTVNSLKLQRAFPQVHAELATRYDAPGGFLPGESVPAELEKALDEVKAFTIEED
;
A
#
# COMPACT_ATOMS: atom_id res chain seq x y z
N MET A 1 7.81 -20.26 -8.92
CA MET A 1 8.59 -19.13 -9.44
C MET A 1 9.01 -19.44 -10.87
N SER A 2 8.72 -18.52 -11.78
CA SER A 2 8.96 -18.60 -13.21
C SER A 2 9.97 -17.54 -13.68
N LEU A 3 10.42 -17.62 -14.93
CA LEU A 3 11.22 -16.56 -15.55
C LEU A 3 10.46 -15.22 -15.60
N PHE A 4 9.14 -15.27 -15.70
CA PHE A 4 8.30 -14.08 -15.62
C PHE A 4 8.40 -13.43 -14.23
N ASP A 5 8.25 -14.21 -13.16
CA ASP A 5 8.35 -13.69 -11.78
C ASP A 5 9.72 -13.05 -11.50
N TYR A 6 10.80 -13.65 -12.03
CA TYR A 6 12.15 -13.09 -11.92
C TYR A 6 12.32 -11.78 -12.69
N ASN A 7 11.72 -11.65 -13.88
CA ASN A 7 11.79 -10.39 -14.62
C ASN A 7 10.93 -9.30 -13.96
N ALA A 8 9.76 -9.67 -13.44
CA ALA A 8 8.92 -8.77 -12.66
C ALA A 8 9.64 -8.31 -11.38
N SER A 9 10.36 -9.19 -10.69
CA SER A 9 11.08 -8.81 -9.46
C SER A 9 12.17 -7.76 -9.70
N LYS A 10 12.80 -7.74 -10.88
CA LYS A 10 13.74 -6.67 -11.26
C LYS A 10 13.05 -5.30 -11.35
N ALA A 11 11.86 -5.24 -11.94
CA ALA A 11 11.11 -3.99 -12.03
C ALA A 11 10.59 -3.52 -10.66
N LEU A 12 10.27 -4.48 -9.79
CA LEU A 12 9.85 -4.18 -8.42
C LEU A 12 11.02 -3.70 -7.53
N ALA A 13 12.27 -3.98 -7.90
CA ALA A 13 13.44 -3.62 -7.08
C ALA A 13 13.65 -2.11 -6.91
N ASP A 14 13.03 -1.28 -7.76
CA ASP A 14 13.09 0.18 -7.66
C ASP A 14 12.17 0.75 -6.56
N TYR A 15 11.28 -0.06 -5.99
CA TYR A 15 10.38 0.36 -4.92
C TYR A 15 10.99 0.19 -3.52
N PRO A 16 10.53 0.95 -2.52
CA PRO A 16 10.97 0.79 -1.14
C PRO A 16 10.75 -0.64 -0.64
N PHE A 17 11.76 -1.20 0.03
CA PHE A 17 11.71 -2.59 0.52
C PHE A 17 10.45 -2.90 1.34
N TYR A 18 10.08 -2.04 2.29
CA TYR A 18 8.88 -2.27 3.11
C TYR A 18 7.58 -2.16 2.31
N ALA A 19 7.54 -1.36 1.25
CA ALA A 19 6.40 -1.33 0.34
C ALA A 19 6.23 -2.69 -0.37
N LEU A 20 7.34 -3.32 -0.78
CA LEU A 20 7.32 -4.67 -1.37
C LEU A 20 6.86 -5.73 -0.38
N ILE A 21 7.29 -5.67 0.88
CA ILE A 21 6.83 -6.60 1.92
C ILE A 21 5.33 -6.41 2.19
N MET A 22 4.86 -5.17 2.30
CA MET A 22 3.44 -4.88 2.48
C MET A 22 2.59 -5.31 1.28
N ALA A 23 3.12 -5.19 0.05
CA ALA A 23 2.48 -5.70 -1.15
C ALA A 23 2.43 -7.24 -1.16
N ALA A 24 3.53 -7.89 -0.79
CA ALA A 24 3.59 -9.35 -0.67
C ALA A 24 2.58 -9.87 0.37
N MET A 25 2.44 -9.21 1.52
CA MET A 25 1.44 -9.57 2.54
C MET A 25 0.01 -9.45 2.03
N ARG A 26 -0.30 -8.44 1.20
CA ARG A 26 -1.63 -8.28 0.59
C ARG A 26 -1.97 -9.38 -0.41
N GLN A 27 -0.96 -9.88 -1.14
CA GLN A 27 -1.16 -10.87 -2.21
C GLN A 27 -1.01 -12.33 -1.72
N ALA A 28 -0.32 -12.55 -0.61
CA ALA A 28 0.01 -13.88 -0.13
C ALA A 28 -1.23 -14.70 0.25
N ASP A 29 -1.19 -16.00 -0.04
CA ASP A 29 -2.09 -16.97 0.57
C ASP A 29 -1.90 -17.06 2.09
N THR A 30 -2.81 -17.75 2.78
CA THR A 30 -2.81 -17.88 4.25
C THR A 30 -1.47 -18.39 4.80
N VAL A 31 -0.82 -19.35 4.13
CA VAL A 31 0.42 -19.97 4.62
C VAL A 31 1.58 -18.99 4.48
N ASN A 32 1.70 -18.33 3.33
CA ASN A 32 2.75 -17.36 3.07
C ASN A 32 2.55 -16.08 3.87
N SER A 33 1.30 -15.66 4.10
CA SER A 33 0.96 -14.54 4.97
C SER A 33 1.41 -14.80 6.41
N LEU A 34 1.16 -15.98 6.98
CA LEU A 34 1.64 -16.36 8.31
C LEU A 34 3.18 -16.35 8.41
N LYS A 35 3.89 -16.77 7.36
CA LYS A 35 5.36 -16.69 7.32
C LYS A 35 5.84 -15.24 7.31
N LEU A 36 5.24 -14.40 6.47
CA LEU A 36 5.57 -12.98 6.37
C LEU A 36 5.28 -12.24 7.67
N GLN A 37 4.14 -12.52 8.32
CA GLN A 37 3.78 -11.96 9.62
C GLN A 37 4.82 -12.30 10.69
N ARG A 38 5.30 -13.55 10.72
CA ARG A 38 6.34 -13.99 11.67
C ARG A 38 7.69 -13.32 11.41
N ALA A 39 8.04 -13.12 10.13
CA ALA A 39 9.31 -12.52 9.74
C ALA A 39 9.33 -11.00 9.92
N PHE A 40 8.20 -10.32 9.68
CA PHE A 40 8.08 -8.86 9.72
C PHE A 40 6.86 -8.42 10.55
N PRO A 41 6.83 -8.73 11.87
CA PRO A 41 5.66 -8.47 12.71
C PRO A 41 5.30 -6.98 12.79
N GLN A 42 6.31 -6.10 12.79
CA GLN A 42 6.12 -4.64 12.79
C GLN A 42 5.40 -4.16 11.52
N VAL A 43 5.83 -4.68 10.36
CA VAL A 43 5.26 -4.32 9.04
C VAL A 43 3.83 -4.83 8.93
N HIS A 44 3.56 -6.04 9.44
CA HIS A 44 2.20 -6.57 9.50
C HIS A 44 1.29 -5.71 10.39
N ALA A 45 1.76 -5.30 11.59
CA ALA A 45 0.97 -4.46 12.49
C ALA A 45 0.64 -3.09 11.88
N GLU A 46 1.62 -2.46 11.23
CA GLU A 46 1.40 -1.21 10.52
C GLU A 46 0.47 -1.38 9.32
N LEU A 47 0.69 -2.41 8.50
CA LEU A 47 -0.16 -2.74 7.37
C LEU A 47 -1.61 -2.95 7.81
N ALA A 48 -1.86 -3.73 8.86
CA ALA A 48 -3.20 -3.97 9.39
C ALA A 48 -3.85 -2.66 9.84
N THR A 49 -3.12 -1.82 10.58
CA THR A 49 -3.64 -0.53 11.06
C THR A 49 -3.97 0.41 9.90
N ARG A 50 -3.12 0.48 8.87
CA ARG A 50 -3.35 1.30 7.68
C ARG A 50 -4.45 0.74 6.78
N TYR A 51 -4.61 -0.58 6.69
CA TYR A 51 -5.62 -1.21 5.84
C TYR A 51 -7.04 -0.86 6.30
N ASP A 52 -7.24 -0.79 7.61
CA ASP A 52 -8.54 -0.44 8.21
C ASP A 52 -8.75 1.08 8.35
N ALA A 53 -7.71 1.88 8.15
CA ALA A 53 -7.78 3.33 8.28
C ALA A 53 -8.33 4.01 7.01
N PRO A 54 -9.19 5.04 7.13
CA PRO A 54 -9.65 5.83 5.98
C PRO A 54 -8.46 6.39 5.17
N GLY A 55 -8.37 6.00 3.90
CA GLY A 55 -7.27 6.44 3.02
C GLY A 55 -5.87 5.96 3.44
N GLY A 56 -5.75 5.06 4.42
CA GLY A 56 -4.46 4.57 4.91
C GLY A 56 -3.72 5.49 5.90
N PHE A 57 -4.38 6.55 6.38
CA PHE A 57 -3.81 7.52 7.31
C PHE A 57 -3.88 7.04 8.75
N LEU A 58 -2.73 7.01 9.42
CA LEU A 58 -2.68 6.77 10.85
C LEU A 58 -3.09 8.01 11.65
N PRO A 59 -3.50 7.88 12.92
CA PRO A 59 -3.85 9.04 13.75
C PRO A 59 -2.73 10.09 13.78
N GLY A 60 -3.06 11.31 13.37
CA GLY A 60 -2.11 12.43 13.31
C GLY A 60 -1.35 12.58 11.99
N GLU A 61 -1.51 11.64 11.05
CA GLU A 61 -1.08 11.85 9.67
C GLU A 61 -2.15 12.65 8.91
N SER A 62 -1.72 13.68 8.20
CA SER A 62 -2.58 14.42 7.27
C SER A 62 -2.19 14.11 5.83
N VAL A 63 -3.15 14.27 4.92
CA VAL A 63 -2.83 14.37 3.50
C VAL A 63 -1.84 15.53 3.35
N PRO A 64 -0.72 15.36 2.63
CA PRO A 64 0.11 16.51 2.25
C PRO A 64 -0.77 17.55 1.55
N ALA A 65 -0.61 18.84 1.88
CA ALA A 65 -1.50 19.90 1.42
C ALA A 65 -1.62 19.95 -0.12
N GLU A 66 -0.59 19.49 -0.82
CA GLU A 66 -0.54 19.37 -2.28
C GLU A 66 -1.50 18.31 -2.83
N LEU A 67 -1.63 17.18 -2.11
CA LEU A 67 -2.58 16.11 -2.44
C LEU A 67 -4.00 16.47 -2.05
N GLU A 68 -4.19 17.23 -0.96
CA GLU A 68 -5.51 17.73 -0.55
C GLU A 68 -6.09 18.64 -1.64
N LYS A 69 -5.29 19.56 -2.17
CA LYS A 69 -5.67 20.42 -3.30
C LYS A 69 -6.05 19.62 -4.55
N ALA A 70 -5.27 18.60 -4.90
CA ALA A 70 -5.55 17.75 -6.07
C ALA A 70 -6.85 16.95 -5.91
N LEU A 71 -7.15 16.47 -4.70
CA LEU A 71 -8.41 15.76 -4.41
C LEU A 71 -9.62 16.68 -4.49
N ASP A 72 -9.50 17.93 -4.07
CA ASP A 72 -10.57 18.93 -4.16
C ASP A 72 -10.85 19.34 -5.61
N GLU A 73 -9.81 19.46 -6.45
CA GLU A 73 -9.95 19.71 -7.89
C GLU A 73 -10.70 18.57 -8.61
N VAL A 74 -10.40 17.30 -8.27
CA VAL A 74 -11.10 16.13 -8.83
C VAL A 74 -12.58 16.09 -8.40
N LYS A 75 -12.88 16.43 -7.14
CA LYS A 75 -14.26 16.51 -6.63
C LYS A 75 -15.04 17.65 -7.27
N ALA A 76 -14.42 18.81 -7.47
CA ALA A 76 -15.06 19.94 -8.15
C ALA A 76 -15.42 19.60 -9.61
N PHE A 77 -14.52 18.88 -10.30
CA PHE A 77 -14.76 18.43 -11.67
C PHE A 77 -15.90 17.41 -11.80
N THR A 78 -16.19 16.63 -10.75
CA THR A 78 -17.26 15.62 -10.74
C THR A 78 -18.64 16.18 -10.33
N ILE A 79 -18.72 17.41 -9.83
CA ILE A 79 -19.98 18.06 -9.43
C ILE A 79 -20.57 18.91 -10.58
N GLU A 80 -19.78 19.27 -11.60
CA GLU A 80 -20.24 20.09 -12.73
C GLU A 80 -20.86 19.31 -13.91
N GLU A 81 -20.96 17.97 -13.82
CA GLU A 81 -21.55 17.11 -14.88
C GLU A 81 -23.01 16.66 -14.63
N ASP A 82 -23.71 17.20 -13.62
CA ASP A 82 -25.16 16.96 -13.37
C ASP A 82 -26.06 18.14 -13.78
#